data_AF-A0A7W1ICS8-F1
#
_entry.id   AF-A0A7W1ICS8-F1
#
_cell.length_a   1.000
_cell.length_b   1.000
_cell.length_c   1.000
_cell.angle_alpha   90.00
_cell.angle_beta   90.00
_cell.angle_gamma   90.00
#
_symmetry.space_group_name_H-M   'P 1'
#
loop_
_entity.id
_entity.type
_entity.pdbx_description
1 polymer ?
#
loop_
_entity_poly.entity_id
_entity_poly.type
_entity_poly.pdbx_seq_one_letter_code
_entity_poly.pdbx_strand_id
1 'polypeptide(L)'
;VDFSTGRPRYTPEARGLDGVRDGGFTAAVVVGAAAQLGDAATRALGGLPTVVIGPRASEASFGVRIAIDTGTAGIHEEGTAYRLDDVPLPLTAVLPGPRSAHQTITTLTRLVAQQLRAGTA
;
A
#
# COMPACT_ATOMS: atom_id res chain seq x y z
N VAL A 1 -8.84 -1.12 10.18
CA VAL A 1 -8.26 -0.80 11.51
C VAL A 1 -7.90 0.68 11.49
N ASP A 2 -8.32 1.44 12.49
CA ASP A 2 -8.02 2.87 12.65
C ASP A 2 -6.92 3.06 13.69
N PHE A 3 -5.92 3.88 13.39
CA PHE A 3 -4.79 4.21 14.27
C PHE A 3 -4.78 5.69 14.71
N SER A 4 -5.79 6.49 14.35
CA SER A 4 -5.85 7.93 14.60
C SER A 4 -5.72 8.32 16.08
N THR A 5 -6.14 7.46 17.01
CA THR A 5 -6.08 7.71 18.45
C THR A 5 -4.81 7.16 19.12
N GLY A 6 -3.77 6.84 18.35
CA GLY A 6 -2.50 6.29 18.86
C GLY A 6 -2.55 4.82 19.30
N ARG A 7 -3.66 4.12 19.03
CA ARG A 7 -3.84 2.69 19.29
C ARG A 7 -4.74 2.06 18.22
N PRO A 8 -4.58 0.77 17.86
CA PRO A 8 -5.43 0.13 16.88
C PRO A 8 -6.87 0.00 17.37
N ARG A 9 -7.82 0.47 16.57
CA ARG A 9 -9.26 0.23 16.77
C ARG A 9 -9.82 -0.55 15.58
N TYR A 10 -10.44 -1.70 15.86
CA TYR A 10 -11.14 -2.50 14.85
C TYR A 10 -12.65 -2.32 15.00
N THR A 11 -13.28 -1.87 13.92
CA THR A 11 -14.70 -1.55 13.85
C THR A 11 -15.22 -2.20 12.56
N PRO A 12 -15.75 -3.44 12.60
CA PRO A 12 -16.10 -4.23 11.41
C PRO A 12 -17.06 -3.53 10.43
N GLU A 13 -17.98 -2.73 10.97
CA GLU A 13 -18.97 -1.96 10.24
C GLU A 13 -18.38 -0.76 9.50
N ALA A 14 -17.23 -0.24 9.97
CA ALA A 14 -16.57 0.89 9.34
C ALA A 14 -15.72 0.42 8.15
N ARG A 15 -16.13 0.80 6.93
CA ARG A 15 -15.34 0.55 5.72
C ARG A 15 -14.44 1.75 5.45
N GLY A 16 -13.16 1.49 5.21
CA GLY A 16 -12.19 2.55 4.88
C GLY A 16 -12.57 3.35 3.63
N LEU A 17 -13.22 2.72 2.63
CA LEU A 17 -13.68 3.42 1.43
C LEU A 17 -14.86 4.35 1.66
N ASP A 18 -15.69 4.11 2.69
CA ASP A 18 -16.81 5.00 3.01
C ASP A 18 -16.30 6.32 3.56
N GLY A 19 -15.27 6.28 4.42
CA GLY A 19 -14.61 7.50 4.91
C GLY A 19 -13.92 8.32 3.81
N VAL A 20 -13.57 7.74 2.66
CA VAL A 20 -13.08 8.50 1.50
C VAL A 20 -14.21 9.33 0.88
N ARG A 21 -15.41 8.76 0.77
CA ARG A 21 -16.59 9.45 0.21
C ARG A 21 -17.06 10.59 1.10
N ASP A 22 -16.92 10.41 2.42
CA ASP A 22 -17.30 11.41 3.43
C ASP A 22 -16.23 12.50 3.62
N GLY A 23 -15.14 12.47 2.85
CA GLY A 23 -14.06 13.46 2.93
C GLY A 23 -13.17 13.33 4.18
N GLY A 24 -13.23 12.19 4.88
CA GLY A 24 -12.47 11.93 6.11
C GLY A 24 -10.97 11.68 5.90
N PHE A 25 -10.51 11.59 4.64
CA PHE A 25 -9.10 11.37 4.29
C PHE A 25 -8.59 12.46 3.34
N THR A 26 -7.36 12.89 3.56
CA THR A 26 -6.68 13.92 2.74
C THR A 26 -5.69 13.34 1.73
N ALA A 27 -5.33 12.07 1.89
CA ALA A 27 -4.42 11.33 1.02
C ALA A 27 -4.64 9.83 1.20
N ALA A 28 -4.14 9.04 0.25
CA ALA A 28 -4.17 7.58 0.32
C ALA A 28 -2.83 6.97 -0.09
N VAL A 29 -2.50 5.81 0.47
CA VAL A 29 -1.38 4.98 0.04
C VAL A 29 -1.92 3.59 -0.26
N VAL A 30 -1.69 3.11 -1.48
CA VAL A 30 -2.01 1.74 -1.94
C VAL A 30 -0.73 0.94 -1.98
N VAL A 31 -0.73 -0.23 -1.32
CA VAL A 31 0.39 -1.17 -1.34
C VAL A 31 -0.04 -2.45 -2.06
N GLY A 32 0.75 -2.88 -3.04
CA GLY A 32 0.49 -4.06 -3.86
C GLY A 32 -0.03 -3.73 -5.26
N ALA A 33 -0.72 -4.70 -5.88
CA ALA A 33 -1.14 -4.62 -7.28
C ALA A 33 -2.40 -3.75 -7.45
N ALA A 34 -2.20 -2.46 -7.71
CA ALA A 34 -3.30 -1.49 -7.88
C ALA A 34 -4.28 -1.84 -9.02
N ALA A 35 -3.81 -2.53 -10.07
CA ALA A 35 -4.65 -2.98 -11.18
C ALA A 35 -5.75 -3.98 -10.77
N GLN A 36 -5.65 -4.58 -9.59
CA GLN A 36 -6.67 -5.52 -9.07
C GLN A 36 -7.80 -4.82 -8.30
N LEU A 37 -7.75 -3.50 -8.15
CA LEU A 37 -8.79 -2.75 -7.46
C LEU A 37 -10.05 -2.66 -8.33
N GLY A 38 -11.21 -2.92 -7.72
CA GLY A 38 -12.51 -2.77 -8.37
C GLY A 38 -12.95 -1.32 -8.52
N ASP A 39 -13.93 -1.08 -9.40
CA ASP A 39 -14.38 0.26 -9.82
C ASP A 39 -14.74 1.21 -8.67
N ALA A 40 -15.27 0.69 -7.57
CA ALA A 40 -15.61 1.50 -6.40
C ALA A 40 -14.36 2.08 -5.72
N ALA A 41 -13.31 1.28 -5.58
CA ALA A 41 -12.04 1.72 -5.00
C ALA A 41 -11.31 2.68 -5.95
N THR A 42 -11.24 2.34 -7.24
CA THR A 42 -10.63 3.16 -8.29
C THR A 42 -11.25 4.56 -8.35
N ARG A 43 -12.59 4.67 -8.30
CA ARG A 43 -13.28 5.97 -8.27
C ARG A 43 -13.02 6.76 -7.00
N ALA A 44 -13.07 6.11 -5.83
CA ALA A 44 -12.83 6.78 -4.55
C ALA A 44 -11.39 7.32 -4.46
N LEU A 45 -10.41 6.51 -4.83
CA LEU A 45 -8.98 6.86 -4.77
C LEU A 45 -8.58 7.90 -5.82
N GLY A 46 -9.21 7.90 -6.99
CA GLY A 46 -8.96 8.90 -8.03
C GLY A 46 -9.29 10.34 -7.62
N GLY A 47 -10.11 10.53 -6.59
CA GLY A 47 -10.42 11.85 -6.01
C GLY A 47 -9.41 12.33 -4.95
N LEU A 48 -8.46 11.49 -4.54
CA LEU A 48 -7.48 11.80 -3.49
C LEU A 48 -6.06 11.88 -4.04
N PRO A 49 -5.16 12.66 -3.41
CA PRO A 49 -3.72 12.51 -3.59
C PRO A 49 -3.28 11.09 -3.18
N THR A 50 -3.15 10.20 -4.18
CA THR A 50 -2.86 8.79 -3.94
C THR A 50 -1.44 8.43 -4.32
N VAL A 51 -0.73 7.71 -3.45
CA VAL A 51 0.58 7.08 -3.72
C VAL A 51 0.37 5.58 -3.91
N VAL A 52 0.99 4.99 -4.93
CA VAL A 52 0.94 3.54 -5.17
C VAL A 52 2.35 2.97 -5.08
N ILE A 53 2.51 1.91 -4.27
CA ILE A 53 3.77 1.19 -4.08
C ILE A 53 3.50 -0.30 -4.32
N GLY A 54 4.01 -0.85 -5.41
CA GLY A 54 3.78 -2.26 -5.71
C GLY A 54 4.19 -2.67 -7.12
N PRO A 55 3.95 -3.94 -7.48
CA PRO A 55 4.16 -4.42 -8.83
C PRO A 55 3.30 -3.64 -9.82
N ARG A 56 3.96 -3.08 -10.86
CA ARG A 56 3.30 -2.32 -11.93
C ARG A 56 2.39 -1.20 -11.38
N ALA A 57 2.85 -0.52 -10.34
CA ALA A 57 2.20 0.65 -9.77
C ALA A 57 2.00 1.76 -10.80
N SER A 58 2.91 1.88 -11.77
CA SER A 58 2.80 2.83 -12.88
C SER A 58 1.65 2.52 -13.85
N GLU A 59 1.09 1.31 -13.82
CA GLU A 59 -0.06 0.88 -14.64
C GLU A 59 -1.42 1.07 -13.93
N ALA A 60 -1.47 1.79 -12.80
CA ALA A 60 -2.71 2.03 -12.08
C ALA A 60 -3.78 2.71 -12.98
N SER A 61 -5.03 2.26 -12.87
CA SER A 61 -6.16 2.71 -13.71
C SER A 61 -6.86 3.98 -13.21
N PHE A 62 -6.30 4.67 -12.21
CA PHE A 62 -6.83 5.90 -11.62
C PHE A 62 -5.73 6.95 -11.45
N GLY A 63 -6.12 8.19 -11.12
CA GLY A 63 -5.19 9.28 -10.89
C GLY A 63 -4.25 8.98 -9.71
N VAL A 64 -2.95 8.83 -10.00
CA VAL A 64 -1.90 8.59 -9.00
C VAL A 64 -0.95 9.79 -8.96
N ARG A 65 -0.61 10.25 -7.75
CA ARG A 65 0.36 11.33 -7.53
C ARG A 65 1.80 10.85 -7.58
N ILE A 66 2.07 9.67 -7.02
CA ILE A 66 3.38 9.03 -7.02
C ILE A 66 3.18 7.53 -7.24
N ALA A 67 3.79 6.97 -8.28
CA ALA A 67 3.82 5.54 -8.54
C ALA A 67 5.25 5.00 -8.33
N ILE A 68 5.35 3.93 -7.56
CA ILE A 68 6.61 3.33 -7.14
C ILE A 68 6.57 1.85 -7.50
N ASP A 69 7.17 1.52 -8.66
CA ASP A 69 7.26 0.12 -9.10
C ASP A 69 8.23 -0.68 -8.21
N THR A 70 7.74 -1.85 -7.78
CA THR A 70 8.48 -2.82 -6.96
C THR A 70 8.46 -4.21 -7.61
N GLY A 71 9.30 -5.10 -7.09
CA GLY A 71 9.26 -6.52 -7.42
C GLY A 71 7.91 -7.17 -7.08
N THR A 72 7.64 -8.29 -7.74
CA THR A 72 6.48 -9.17 -7.47
C THR A 72 6.92 -10.33 -6.58
N ALA A 73 6.24 -10.51 -5.45
CA ALA A 73 6.49 -11.63 -4.53
C ALA A 73 6.39 -12.99 -5.23
N GLY A 74 7.36 -13.86 -5.00
CA GLY A 74 7.46 -15.19 -5.63
C GLY A 74 7.94 -15.18 -7.09
N ILE A 75 8.25 -14.01 -7.66
CA ILE A 75 8.90 -13.87 -8.97
C ILE A 75 10.25 -13.17 -8.80
N HIS A 76 10.22 -11.97 -8.21
CA HIS A 76 11.37 -11.07 -8.08
C HIS A 76 11.88 -10.94 -6.64
N GLU A 77 11.02 -11.23 -5.67
CA GLU A 77 11.32 -11.10 -4.24
C GLU A 77 10.85 -12.35 -3.49
N GLU A 78 11.65 -12.76 -2.51
CA GLU A 78 11.29 -13.81 -1.55
C GLU A 78 10.24 -13.31 -0.55
N GLY A 79 9.59 -14.22 0.15
CA GLY A 79 8.63 -13.86 1.19
C GLY A 79 7.77 -15.04 1.63
N THR A 80 6.62 -14.71 2.21
CA THR A 80 5.65 -15.71 2.68
C THR A 80 4.26 -15.33 2.17
N ALA A 81 3.62 -16.23 1.43
CA ALA A 81 2.19 -16.15 1.14
C ALA A 81 1.42 -16.98 2.17
N TYR A 82 0.16 -16.63 2.41
CA TYR A 82 -0.75 -17.46 3.19
C TYR A 82 -1.80 -18.04 2.26
N ARG A 83 -1.95 -19.36 2.31
CA ARG A 83 -3.08 -20.02 1.67
C ARG A 83 -4.34 -19.76 2.48
N LEU A 84 -5.51 -19.99 1.87
CA LEU A 84 -6.82 -19.71 2.48
C LEU A 84 -7.11 -20.52 3.76
N ASP A 85 -6.34 -21.57 4.04
CA ASP A 85 -6.36 -22.37 5.26
C ASP A 85 -5.26 -21.94 6.26
N ASP A 86 -4.77 -20.70 6.15
CA ASP A 86 -3.73 -20.08 6.97
C ASP A 86 -2.37 -20.78 6.96
N VAL A 87 -2.14 -21.71 6.02
CA VAL A 87 -0.86 -22.36 5.86
C VAL A 87 0.15 -21.37 5.23
N PRO A 88 1.30 -21.11 5.89
CA PRO A 88 2.35 -20.27 5.32
C PRO A 88 3.09 -21.02 4.22
N LEU A 89 3.21 -20.40 3.06
CA LEU A 89 3.91 -20.91 1.89
C LEU A 89 5.14 -20.02 1.62
N PRO A 90 6.37 -20.57 1.69
CA PRO A 90 7.57 -19.81 1.37
C PRO A 90 7.60 -19.50 -0.13
N LEU A 91 7.94 -18.25 -0.46
CA LEU A 91 8.09 -17.76 -1.82
C LEU A 91 9.57 -17.62 -2.16
N THR A 92 9.94 -17.98 -3.39
CA THR A 92 11.31 -17.87 -3.89
C THR A 92 11.40 -16.80 -4.99
N ALA A 93 12.46 -16.02 -4.99
CA ALA A 93 12.78 -15.13 -6.12
C ALA A 93 13.40 -15.95 -7.26
N VAL A 94 12.63 -16.20 -8.32
CA VAL A 94 13.06 -17.02 -9.46
C VAL A 94 13.78 -16.17 -10.52
N LEU A 95 13.48 -14.88 -10.58
CA LEU A 95 14.07 -13.93 -11.53
C LEU A 95 14.62 -12.72 -10.79
N PRO A 96 15.71 -12.09 -11.29
CA PRO A 96 16.09 -10.77 -10.81
C PRO A 96 15.01 -9.76 -11.15
N GLY A 97 14.87 -8.70 -10.37
CA GLY A 97 13.83 -7.71 -10.62
C GLY A 97 14.05 -6.36 -9.95
N PRO A 98 13.02 -5.50 -10.00
CA PRO A 98 13.02 -4.22 -9.31
C PRO A 98 13.23 -4.40 -7.80
N ARG A 99 13.54 -3.30 -7.11
CA ARG A 99 13.59 -3.22 -5.64
C ARG A 99 12.38 -3.90 -4.97
N SER A 100 12.59 -4.54 -3.83
CA SER A 100 11.50 -5.20 -3.12
C SER A 100 10.50 -4.20 -2.53
N ALA A 101 9.24 -4.62 -2.43
CA ALA A 101 8.19 -3.84 -1.79
C ALA A 101 8.54 -3.58 -0.32
N HIS A 102 9.00 -4.61 0.38
CA HIS A 102 9.40 -4.52 1.78
C HIS A 102 10.53 -3.50 2.00
N GLN A 103 11.64 -3.57 1.25
CA GLN A 103 12.74 -2.61 1.39
C GLN A 103 12.28 -1.18 1.09
N THR A 104 11.44 -1.02 0.06
CA THR A 104 10.90 0.28 -0.34
C THR A 104 10.06 0.90 0.78
N ILE A 105 9.11 0.15 1.33
CA ILE A 105 8.21 0.63 2.39
C ILE A 105 8.99 0.95 3.66
N THR A 106 9.89 0.05 4.09
CA THR A 106 10.70 0.26 5.30
C THR A 106 11.61 1.48 5.16
N THR A 107 12.23 1.66 3.99
CA THR A 107 13.08 2.82 3.72
C THR A 107 12.28 4.12 3.71
N LEU A 108 11.13 4.15 3.02
CA LEU A 108 10.25 5.33 2.98
C LEU A 108 9.72 5.68 4.37
N THR A 109 9.27 4.68 5.12
CA THR A 109 8.77 4.87 6.50
C THR A 109 9.85 5.50 7.37
N ARG A 110 11.08 4.98 7.32
CA ARG A 110 12.21 5.54 8.05
C ARG A 110 12.50 6.98 7.65
N LEU A 111 12.58 7.28 6.35
CA LEU A 111 12.90 8.61 5.84
C LEU A 111 11.80 9.63 6.17
N VAL A 112 10.53 9.26 6.02
CA VAL A 112 9.40 10.12 6.40
C VAL A 112 9.41 10.38 7.90
N ALA A 113 9.63 9.37 8.74
CA ALA A 113 9.73 9.58 10.19
C ALA A 113 10.92 10.46 10.61
N GLN A 114 12.02 10.45 9.85
CA GLN A 114 13.14 11.36 10.07
C GLN A 114 12.77 12.79 9.68
N GLN A 115 12.16 12.99 8.52
CA GLN A 115 11.72 14.31 8.04
C GLN A 115 10.67 14.94 8.95
N LEU A 116 9.68 14.15 9.40
CA LEU A 116 8.66 14.62 10.34
C LEU A 116 9.26 15.08 11.67
N ARG A 117 10.28 14.39 12.18
CA ARG A 117 10.99 14.79 13.42
C ARG A 117 11.84 16.05 13.22
N ALA A 118 12.46 16.21 12.06
CA ALA A 118 13.28 17.37 11.74
C ALA A 118 12.45 18.64 11.47
N GLY A 119 11.25 18.51 10.92
CA GLY A 119 10.34 19.64 10.66
C GLY A 119 9.50 20.08 11.86
N THR A 120 9.54 19.34 12.98
CA THR A 120 8.89 19.72 14.26
C THR A 120 9.83 20.43 15.24
N ALA A 121 11.07 20.71 14.84
CA ALA A 121 12.06 21.49 15.59
C ALA A 121 12.20 22.89 14.98
#